data_AF-A0A2D8G5Z9-F1
#
_entry.id   AF-A0A2D8G5Z9-F1
#
_cell.length_a   1.000
_cell.length_b   1.000
_cell.length_c   1.000
_cell.angle_alpha   90.00
_cell.angle_beta   90.00
_cell.angle_gamma   90.00
#
_symmetry.space_group_name_H-M   'P 1'
#
loop_
_entity.id
_entity.type
_entity.pdbx_description
1 polymer ?
#
loop_
_entity_poly.entity_id
_entity_poly.type
_entity_poly.pdbx_seq_one_letter_code
_entity_poly.pdbx_strand_id
1 'polypeptide(L)'
;MALQNKSRLRNTLKKLNRLIIAEQNSEIRAQEALDFLSMAAGEKPVMLLGRGYNEQNWIKGVLQIASDAKLQIIEGPFWDASADAGAGAKLPDWYLEHTRAAFAEHRAWYICRARAVADEVADICETAVVTVEQEARLLNYPECCVCAHYHRAAEYQAIWLDILRRKAGGDDAKAAEMLLNSAPLEPENDEDLKRLEAAMQTVPVPFTSINACDACIDGGPKAPANIKSLEGRKLAGRIDKGLLQALD
;
A
#
# COMPACT_ATOMS: atom_id res chain seq x y z
N MET A 1 18.63 25.71 8.65
CA MET A 1 18.29 24.33 8.24
C MET A 1 16.79 24.12 7.97
N ALA A 2 15.87 24.43 8.90
CA ALA A 2 14.43 24.23 8.68
C ALA A 2 13.83 25.00 7.46
N LEU A 3 14.25 26.25 7.25
CA LEU A 3 13.79 27.09 6.13
C LEU A 3 14.25 26.59 4.74
N GLN A 4 15.48 26.06 4.64
CA GLN A 4 16.01 25.48 3.39
C GLN A 4 15.31 24.16 3.05
N ASN A 5 14.92 23.38 4.07
CA ASN A 5 14.15 22.16 3.84
C ASN A 5 12.74 22.48 3.32
N LYS A 6 12.09 23.51 3.87
CA LYS A 6 10.76 23.97 3.41
C LYS A 6 10.75 24.42 1.94
N SER A 7 11.71 25.24 1.51
CA SER A 7 11.74 25.71 0.11
C SER A 7 11.97 24.57 -0.88
N ARG A 8 12.84 23.61 -0.53
CA ARG A 8 13.06 22.38 -1.31
C ARG A 8 11.76 21.58 -1.45
N LEU A 9 11.06 21.31 -0.35
CA LEU A 9 9.80 20.56 -0.35
C LEU A 9 8.72 21.26 -1.18
N ARG A 10 8.59 22.59 -1.08
CA ARG A 10 7.64 23.35 -1.92
C ARG A 10 7.98 23.27 -3.40
N ASN A 11 9.27 23.32 -3.76
CA ASN A 11 9.68 23.18 -5.15
C ASN A 11 9.41 21.76 -5.67
N THR A 12 9.63 20.74 -4.85
CA THR A 12 9.23 19.36 -5.18
C THR A 12 7.73 19.25 -5.41
N LEU A 13 6.91 19.80 -4.51
CA LEU A 13 5.44 19.82 -4.69
C LEU A 13 5.03 20.51 -6.00
N LYS A 14 5.66 21.64 -6.36
CA LYS A 14 5.41 22.29 -7.65
C LYS A 14 5.74 21.39 -8.85
N LYS A 15 6.80 20.58 -8.76
CA LYS A 15 7.13 19.61 -9.81
C LYS A 15 6.07 18.51 -9.89
N LEU A 16 5.67 17.94 -8.75
CA LEU A 16 4.62 16.92 -8.67
C LEU A 16 3.29 17.43 -9.25
N ASN A 17 2.87 18.64 -8.89
CA ASN A 17 1.64 19.26 -9.41
C ASN A 17 1.69 19.56 -10.92
N ARG A 18 2.86 19.56 -11.56
CA ARG A 18 2.97 19.72 -13.02
C ARG A 18 2.78 18.41 -13.78
N LEU A 19 2.78 17.27 -13.09
CA LEU A 19 2.50 15.96 -13.68
C LEU A 19 1.00 15.75 -13.96
N ILE A 20 0.15 16.74 -13.64
CA ILE A 20 -1.31 16.65 -13.74
C ILE A 20 -1.73 16.73 -15.23
N ILE A 21 -2.28 15.62 -15.74
CA ILE A 21 -2.81 15.52 -17.11
C ILE A 21 -4.36 15.57 -17.14
N ALA A 22 -5.04 15.30 -16.02
CA ALA A 22 -6.50 15.41 -15.87
C ALA A 22 -6.93 15.68 -14.41
N GLU A 23 -8.14 16.22 -14.17
CA GLU A 23 -8.68 16.53 -12.83
C GLU A 23 -9.06 15.30 -12.00
N GLN A 24 -9.32 14.16 -12.63
CA GLN A 24 -9.69 12.92 -11.92
C GLN A 24 -8.60 12.48 -10.93
N ASN A 25 -9.00 11.95 -9.78
CA ASN A 25 -8.13 11.44 -8.71
C ASN A 25 -7.20 12.50 -8.07
N SER A 26 -7.69 13.74 -7.87
CA SER A 26 -6.94 14.82 -7.21
C SER A 26 -6.50 14.45 -5.79
N GLU A 27 -7.39 13.86 -4.99
CA GLU A 27 -7.11 13.47 -3.59
C GLU A 27 -6.04 12.38 -3.50
N ILE A 28 -6.17 11.30 -4.28
CA ILE A 28 -5.18 10.20 -4.33
C ILE A 28 -3.79 10.75 -4.69
N ARG A 29 -3.71 11.65 -5.67
CA ARG A 29 -2.42 12.27 -6.07
C ARG A 29 -1.89 13.21 -5.01
N ALA A 30 -2.75 13.99 -4.36
CA ALA A 30 -2.33 14.84 -3.25
C ALA A 30 -1.77 13.97 -2.09
N GLN A 31 -2.36 12.81 -1.86
CA GLN A 31 -1.92 11.86 -0.84
C GLN A 31 -0.57 11.22 -1.22
N GLU A 32 -0.40 10.75 -2.45
CA GLU A 32 0.91 10.24 -2.91
C GLU A 32 1.99 11.33 -2.94
N ALA A 33 1.63 12.57 -3.29
CA ALA A 33 2.54 13.69 -3.19
C ALA A 33 2.96 13.96 -1.74
N LEU A 34 2.03 13.90 -0.78
CA LEU A 34 2.34 14.02 0.64
C LEU A 34 3.24 12.88 1.13
N ASP A 35 3.04 11.65 0.66
CA ASP A 35 3.90 10.51 0.99
C ASP A 35 5.32 10.71 0.45
N PHE A 36 5.47 11.16 -0.79
CA PHE A 36 6.77 11.51 -1.38
C PHE A 36 7.47 12.60 -0.56
N LEU A 37 6.72 13.65 -0.20
CA LEU A 37 7.25 14.78 0.58
C LEU A 37 7.62 14.38 2.01
N SER A 38 6.85 13.46 2.62
CA SER A 38 7.14 12.87 3.93
C SER A 38 8.45 12.09 3.89
N MET A 39 8.67 11.30 2.83
CA MET A 39 9.93 10.60 2.63
C MET A 39 11.10 11.57 2.36
N ALA A 40 10.90 12.56 1.50
CA ALA A 40 11.93 13.58 1.23
C ALA A 40 12.32 14.37 2.50
N ALA A 41 11.34 14.64 3.38
CA ALA A 41 11.56 15.27 4.69
C ALA A 41 12.27 14.34 5.69
N GLY A 42 12.23 13.02 5.48
CA GLY A 42 12.77 12.00 6.37
C GLY A 42 11.84 11.59 7.50
N GLU A 43 10.55 11.91 7.38
CA GLU A 43 9.50 11.51 8.33
C GLU A 43 8.99 10.08 8.01
N LYS A 44 9.14 9.64 6.75
CA LYS A 44 8.82 8.29 6.24
C LYS A 44 10.07 7.66 5.61
N PRO A 45 10.52 6.44 5.99
CA PRO A 45 11.73 5.86 5.41
C PRO A 45 11.63 5.56 3.91
N VAL A 46 10.49 5.01 3.48
CA VAL A 46 10.25 4.56 2.10
C VAL A 46 8.95 5.16 1.58
N MET A 47 8.98 5.75 0.40
CA MET A 47 7.77 6.02 -0.38
C MET A 47 7.55 4.86 -1.34
N LEU A 48 6.34 4.29 -1.31
CA LEU A 48 5.90 3.23 -2.19
C LEU A 48 5.10 3.83 -3.35
N LEU A 49 5.52 3.55 -4.58
CA LEU A 49 4.91 4.05 -5.81
C LEU A 49 4.48 2.87 -6.70
N GLY A 50 3.32 2.99 -7.34
CA GLY A 50 2.82 1.98 -8.29
C GLY A 50 2.01 0.83 -7.67
N ARG A 51 1.92 0.76 -6.34
CA ARG A 51 0.97 -0.10 -5.62
C ARG A 51 -0.26 0.73 -5.26
N GLY A 52 -1.41 0.47 -5.90
CA GLY A 52 -2.64 1.25 -5.73
C GLY A 52 -2.88 2.22 -6.88
N TYR A 53 -2.23 3.39 -6.89
CA TYR A 53 -2.32 4.33 -8.01
C TYR A 53 -1.25 4.02 -9.07
N ASN A 54 -1.67 3.34 -10.14
CA ASN A 54 -0.78 2.85 -11.19
C ASN A 54 -0.94 3.64 -12.52
N GLU A 55 -0.87 4.97 -12.44
CA GLU A 55 -0.90 5.83 -13.63
C GLU A 55 0.53 6.05 -14.16
N GLN A 56 0.76 5.68 -15.42
CA GLN A 56 2.11 5.56 -15.98
C GLN A 56 2.83 6.91 -16.13
N ASN A 57 2.12 7.99 -16.45
CA ASN A 57 2.74 9.31 -16.58
C ASN A 57 3.15 9.86 -15.21
N TRP A 58 2.32 9.64 -14.20
CA TRP A 58 2.59 9.96 -12.81
C TRP A 58 3.81 9.19 -12.31
N ILE A 59 3.83 7.86 -12.47
CA ILE A 59 4.97 7.02 -12.05
C ILE A 59 6.27 7.53 -12.67
N LYS A 60 6.31 7.68 -14.00
CA LYS A 60 7.48 8.18 -14.71
C LYS A 60 7.92 9.56 -14.22
N GLY A 61 6.97 10.46 -14.00
CA GLY A 61 7.24 11.80 -13.49
C GLY A 61 7.81 11.82 -12.07
N VAL A 62 7.25 11.02 -11.16
CA VAL A 62 7.74 10.89 -9.78
C VAL A 62 9.14 10.29 -9.77
N LEU A 63 9.40 9.25 -10.56
CA LEU A 63 10.73 8.65 -10.70
C LEU A 63 11.77 9.65 -11.24
N GLN A 64 11.40 10.47 -12.22
CA GLN A 64 12.28 11.54 -12.70
C GLN A 64 12.59 12.56 -11.60
N ILE A 65 11.59 12.97 -10.82
CA ILE A 65 11.78 13.90 -9.69
C ILE A 65 12.69 13.28 -8.62
N ALA A 66 12.55 11.99 -8.33
CA ALA A 66 13.40 11.26 -7.40
C ALA A 66 14.85 11.19 -7.89
N SER A 67 15.05 10.88 -9.18
CA SER A 67 16.36 10.82 -9.83
C SER A 67 17.07 12.18 -9.81
N ASP A 68 16.38 13.25 -10.20
CA ASP A 68 16.87 14.64 -10.12
C ASP A 68 17.31 15.01 -8.70
N ALA A 69 16.58 14.51 -7.70
CA ALA A 69 16.83 14.75 -6.29
C ALA A 69 17.92 13.84 -5.70
N LYS A 70 18.52 12.95 -6.51
CA LYS A 70 19.52 11.94 -6.12
C LYS A 70 19.04 11.01 -5.00
N LEU A 71 17.74 10.70 -5.01
CA LEU A 71 17.15 9.70 -4.11
C LEU A 71 17.49 8.30 -4.60
N GLN A 72 17.42 7.33 -3.69
CA GLN A 72 17.55 5.91 -4.03
C GLN A 72 16.21 5.42 -4.57
N ILE A 73 16.24 4.65 -5.65
CA ILE A 73 15.07 4.08 -6.30
C ILE A 73 15.34 2.58 -6.46
N ILE A 74 14.44 1.76 -5.92
CA ILE A 74 14.49 0.31 -6.03
C ILE A 74 13.19 -0.12 -6.70
N GLU A 75 13.31 -0.85 -7.81
CA GLU A 75 12.18 -1.53 -8.42
C GLU A 75 12.12 -2.95 -7.87
N GLY A 76 10.93 -3.41 -7.49
CA GLY A 76 10.76 -4.73 -6.92
C GLY A 76 9.33 -5.25 -6.96
N PRO A 77 9.12 -6.50 -6.55
CA PRO A 77 7.79 -7.07 -6.38
C PRO A 77 7.01 -6.32 -5.29
N PHE A 78 5.70 -6.52 -5.23
CA PHE A 78 4.91 -6.08 -4.08
C PHE A 78 5.29 -6.91 -2.85
N TRP A 79 5.54 -6.23 -1.73
CA TRP A 79 5.79 -6.91 -0.47
C TRP A 79 4.58 -7.72 0.00
N ASP A 80 4.87 -8.90 0.54
CA ASP A 80 3.90 -9.85 1.07
C ASP A 80 4.32 -10.30 2.48
N ALA A 81 3.61 -9.80 3.50
CA ALA A 81 3.75 -10.21 4.90
C ALA A 81 2.72 -11.25 5.34
N SER A 82 2.05 -11.93 4.41
CA SER A 82 0.99 -12.89 4.72
C SER A 82 1.44 -14.02 5.67
N ALA A 83 2.69 -14.46 5.58
CA ALA A 83 3.28 -15.47 6.45
C ALA A 83 3.43 -14.99 7.90
N ASP A 84 3.84 -13.74 8.10
CA ASP A 84 4.09 -13.14 9.42
C ASP A 84 2.78 -12.82 10.17
N ALA A 85 1.76 -12.35 9.45
CA ALA A 85 0.44 -12.07 10.03
C ALA A 85 -0.39 -13.35 10.34
N GLY A 86 0.14 -14.54 10.04
CA GLY A 86 -0.61 -15.82 10.11
C GLY A 86 -1.78 -15.92 9.13
N ALA A 87 -1.91 -14.91 8.26
CA ALA A 87 -2.97 -14.70 7.30
C ALA A 87 -2.87 -15.71 6.14
N GLY A 88 -1.67 -15.86 5.58
CA GLY A 88 -1.39 -16.82 4.50
C GLY A 88 -1.24 -18.26 4.98
N ALA A 89 -0.89 -18.47 6.25
CA ALA A 89 -0.57 -19.79 6.80
C ALA A 89 -1.74 -20.79 6.77
N LYS A 90 -2.98 -20.32 6.63
CA LYS A 90 -4.18 -21.17 6.55
C LYS A 90 -4.58 -21.54 5.12
N LEU A 91 -3.95 -20.94 4.12
CA LEU A 91 -4.27 -21.17 2.71
C LEU A 91 -3.39 -22.31 2.16
N PRO A 92 -3.91 -23.19 1.29
CA PRO A 92 -3.12 -24.23 0.65
C PRO A 92 -2.03 -23.64 -0.27
N ASP A 93 -0.88 -24.31 -0.32
CA ASP A 93 0.28 -23.86 -1.13
C ASP A 93 -0.09 -23.66 -2.61
N TRP A 94 -0.85 -24.58 -3.22
CA TRP A 94 -1.27 -24.47 -4.62
C TRP A 94 -2.10 -23.20 -4.91
N TYR A 95 -2.86 -22.72 -3.92
CA TYR A 95 -3.67 -21.51 -4.04
C TYR A 95 -2.80 -20.26 -3.85
N LEU A 96 -1.89 -20.29 -2.88
CA LEU A 96 -0.92 -19.21 -2.65
C LEU A 96 0.03 -19.04 -3.82
N GLU A 97 0.54 -20.12 -4.39
CA GLU A 97 1.41 -20.09 -5.56
C GLU A 97 0.68 -19.49 -6.78
N HIS A 98 -0.57 -19.90 -7.02
CA HIS A 98 -1.37 -19.34 -8.11
C HIS A 98 -1.60 -17.84 -7.93
N THR A 99 -2.00 -17.41 -6.72
CA THR A 99 -2.25 -15.99 -6.46
C THR A 99 -0.96 -15.17 -6.54
N ARG A 100 0.17 -15.66 -6.03
CA ARG A 100 1.49 -15.03 -6.19
C ARG A 100 1.91 -14.93 -7.65
N ALA A 101 1.69 -15.97 -8.45
CA ALA A 101 2.00 -15.96 -9.88
C ALA A 101 1.21 -14.87 -10.63
N ALA A 102 -0.06 -14.64 -10.27
CA ALA A 102 -0.87 -13.57 -10.85
C ALA A 102 -0.31 -12.16 -10.59
N PHE A 103 0.47 -11.98 -9.52
CA PHE A 103 1.12 -10.70 -9.20
C PHE A 103 2.60 -10.62 -9.58
N ALA A 104 3.20 -11.68 -10.12
CA ALA A 104 4.64 -11.77 -10.37
C ALA A 104 5.16 -10.73 -11.39
N GLU A 105 4.33 -10.34 -12.35
CA GLU A 105 4.67 -9.33 -13.36
C GLU A 105 4.47 -7.89 -12.86
N HIS A 106 3.76 -7.70 -11.75
CA HIS A 106 3.52 -6.38 -11.20
C HIS A 106 4.73 -5.90 -10.40
N ARG A 107 5.10 -4.64 -10.62
CA ARG A 107 6.24 -3.99 -10.00
C ARG A 107 5.81 -2.76 -9.23
N ALA A 108 6.49 -2.51 -8.12
CA ALA A 108 6.45 -1.26 -7.39
C ALA A 108 7.83 -0.60 -7.39
N TRP A 109 7.84 0.71 -7.12
CA TRP A 109 9.05 1.47 -6.90
C TRP A 109 9.09 1.96 -5.46
N TYR A 110 10.19 1.63 -4.80
CA TYR A 110 10.49 2.01 -3.43
C TYR A 110 11.52 3.13 -3.47
N ILE A 111 11.11 4.32 -3.04
CA ILE A 111 11.95 5.53 -3.09
C ILE A 111 12.41 5.87 -1.70
N CYS A 112 13.73 5.96 -1.52
CA CYS A 112 14.36 6.15 -0.20
C CYS A 112 15.32 7.33 -0.22
N ARG A 113 15.42 8.03 0.92
CA ARG A 113 16.44 9.07 1.11
C ARG A 113 17.78 8.48 1.57
N ALA A 114 17.76 7.51 2.47
CA ALA A 114 18.94 6.95 3.10
C ALA A 114 19.42 5.70 2.36
N ARG A 115 20.74 5.58 2.15
CA ARG A 115 21.33 4.42 1.45
C ARG A 115 21.11 3.11 2.21
N ALA A 116 21.29 3.10 3.53
CA ALA A 116 21.06 1.90 4.34
C ALA A 116 19.62 1.37 4.24
N VAL A 117 18.62 2.25 4.15
CA VAL A 117 17.22 1.85 3.94
C VAL A 117 17.03 1.28 2.53
N ALA A 118 17.70 1.85 1.53
CA ALA A 118 17.65 1.33 0.17
C ALA A 118 18.28 -0.06 0.05
N ASP A 119 19.40 -0.31 0.74
CA ASP A 119 20.05 -1.62 0.75
C ASP A 119 19.12 -2.65 1.45
N GLU A 120 18.51 -2.31 2.59
CA GLU A 120 17.51 -3.17 3.25
C GLU A 120 16.30 -3.48 2.35
N VAL A 121 15.77 -2.47 1.65
CA VAL A 121 14.66 -2.65 0.71
C VAL A 121 15.06 -3.55 -0.46
N ALA A 122 16.29 -3.42 -0.97
CA ALA A 122 16.79 -4.28 -2.03
C ALA A 122 16.83 -5.74 -1.58
N ASP A 123 17.32 -6.02 -0.37
CA ASP A 123 17.36 -7.37 0.20
C ASP A 123 15.94 -7.97 0.34
N ILE A 124 14.96 -7.19 0.81
CA ILE A 124 13.55 -7.61 0.88
C ILE A 124 13.01 -7.92 -0.53
N CYS A 125 13.32 -7.09 -1.52
CA CYS A 125 12.85 -7.25 -2.89
C CYS A 125 13.41 -8.51 -3.60
N GLU A 126 14.51 -9.10 -3.13
CA GLU A 126 15.01 -10.39 -3.66
C GLU A 126 14.04 -11.54 -3.40
N THR A 127 13.29 -11.49 -2.28
CA THR A 127 12.37 -12.56 -1.87
C THR A 127 10.90 -12.15 -1.90
N ALA A 128 10.61 -10.85 -1.96
CA ALA A 128 9.29 -10.23 -1.73
C ALA A 128 8.72 -10.44 -0.32
N VAL A 129 9.44 -11.14 0.57
CA VAL A 129 8.97 -11.46 1.91
C VAL A 129 9.37 -10.35 2.87
N VAL A 130 8.39 -9.82 3.58
CA VAL A 130 8.57 -8.81 4.63
C VAL A 130 7.81 -9.25 5.88
N THR A 131 8.22 -8.78 7.05
CA THR A 131 7.38 -8.88 8.26
C THR A 131 6.42 -7.69 8.37
N VAL A 132 5.35 -7.84 9.14
CA VAL A 132 4.42 -6.74 9.47
C VAL A 132 5.19 -5.59 10.12
N GLU A 133 6.11 -5.89 11.04
CA GLU A 133 6.96 -4.90 11.71
C GLU A 133 7.86 -4.15 10.71
N GLN A 134 8.50 -4.88 9.79
CA GLN A 134 9.36 -4.29 8.76
C GLN A 134 8.57 -3.35 7.84
N GLU A 135 7.42 -3.79 7.31
CA GLU A 135 6.58 -2.96 6.44
C GLU A 135 6.04 -1.73 7.20
N ALA A 136 5.57 -1.92 8.43
CA ALA A 136 5.10 -0.84 9.30
C ALA A 136 6.19 0.22 9.52
N ARG A 137 7.40 -0.19 9.88
CA ARG A 137 8.53 0.73 10.07
C ARG A 137 8.90 1.43 8.77
N LEU A 138 9.08 0.69 7.68
CA LEU A 138 9.56 1.23 6.40
C LEU A 138 8.57 2.22 5.79
N LEU A 139 7.27 1.96 5.91
CA LEU A 139 6.22 2.85 5.41
C LEU A 139 5.76 3.88 6.45
N ASN A 140 6.30 3.84 7.67
CA ASN A 140 5.88 4.66 8.82
C ASN A 140 4.37 4.51 9.12
N TYR A 141 3.86 3.28 9.01
CA TYR A 141 2.49 2.92 9.36
C TYR A 141 2.43 2.29 10.76
N PRO A 142 1.29 2.39 11.44
CA PRO A 142 1.06 1.59 12.64
C PRO A 142 1.05 0.10 12.29
N GLU A 143 1.78 -0.69 13.07
CA GLU A 143 1.84 -2.15 12.92
C GLU A 143 0.45 -2.79 12.96
N CYS A 144 -0.44 -2.31 13.84
CA CYS A 144 -1.81 -2.81 13.92
C CYS A 144 -2.63 -2.62 12.63
N CYS A 145 -2.36 -1.56 11.87
CA CYS A 145 -3.04 -1.31 10.60
C CYS A 145 -2.46 -2.16 9.47
N VAL A 146 -1.15 -2.41 9.47
CA VAL A 146 -0.50 -3.34 8.54
C VAL A 146 -0.99 -4.77 8.80
N CYS A 147 -1.02 -5.20 10.06
CA CYS A 147 -1.55 -6.51 10.45
C CYS A 147 -3.01 -6.70 9.99
N ALA A 148 -3.87 -5.72 10.28
CA ALA A 148 -5.27 -5.76 9.84
C ALA A 148 -5.44 -5.79 8.32
N HIS A 149 -4.56 -5.12 7.56
CA HIS A 149 -4.53 -5.22 6.10
C HIS A 149 -4.28 -6.65 5.63
N TYR A 150 -3.28 -7.33 6.21
CA TYR A 150 -2.99 -8.72 5.86
C TYR A 150 -4.08 -9.70 6.31
N HIS A 151 -4.74 -9.46 7.45
CA HIS A 151 -5.92 -10.24 7.85
C HIS A 151 -7.08 -10.09 6.87
N ARG A 152 -7.40 -8.87 6.44
CA ARG A 152 -8.43 -8.64 5.40
C ARG A 152 -8.06 -9.31 4.08
N ALA A 153 -6.81 -9.19 3.66
CA ALA A 153 -6.33 -9.84 2.44
C ALA A 153 -6.49 -11.36 2.53
N ALA A 154 -6.15 -11.99 3.66
CA ALA A 154 -6.35 -13.42 3.83
C ALA A 154 -7.82 -13.82 3.90
N GLU A 155 -8.68 -13.06 4.57
CA GLU A 155 -10.12 -13.35 4.58
C GLU A 155 -10.70 -13.27 3.15
N TYR A 156 -10.31 -12.26 2.39
CA TYR A 156 -10.67 -12.15 0.97
C TYR A 156 -10.26 -13.40 0.17
N GLN A 157 -9.01 -13.87 0.33
CA GLN A 157 -8.53 -15.10 -0.31
C GLN A 157 -9.28 -16.35 0.17
N ALA A 158 -9.57 -16.44 1.48
CA ALA A 158 -10.28 -17.55 2.07
C ALA A 158 -11.72 -17.69 1.52
N ILE A 159 -12.43 -16.57 1.34
CA ILE A 159 -13.78 -16.58 0.76
C ILE A 159 -13.77 -17.12 -0.66
N TRP A 160 -12.82 -16.68 -1.50
CA TRP A 160 -12.70 -17.19 -2.87
C TRP A 160 -12.33 -18.66 -2.91
N LEU A 161 -11.45 -19.11 -2.01
CA LEU A 161 -11.12 -20.53 -1.88
C LEU A 161 -12.33 -21.36 -1.43
N ASP A 162 -13.14 -20.86 -0.49
CA ASP A 162 -14.37 -21.51 -0.04
C ASP A 162 -15.36 -21.69 -1.20
N ILE A 163 -15.58 -20.64 -2.00
CA ILE A 163 -16.43 -20.68 -3.20
C ILE A 163 -15.89 -21.71 -4.20
N LEU A 164 -14.59 -21.66 -4.50
CA LEU A 164 -13.95 -22.58 -5.43
C LEU A 164 -14.09 -24.04 -4.97
N ARG A 165 -13.87 -24.32 -3.69
CA ARG A 165 -14.03 -25.66 -3.10
C ARG A 165 -15.47 -26.15 -3.17
N ARG A 166 -16.46 -25.29 -2.92
CA ARG A 166 -17.88 -25.66 -3.07
C ARG A 166 -18.21 -26.04 -4.52
N LYS A 167 -17.77 -25.25 -5.51
CA LYS A 167 -17.93 -25.59 -6.94
C LYS A 167 -17.23 -26.88 -7.32
N ALA A 168 -16.07 -27.16 -6.72
CA ALA A 168 -15.35 -28.41 -6.93
C ALA A 168 -16.01 -29.62 -6.23
N GLY A 169 -16.96 -29.42 -5.32
CA GLY A 169 -17.55 -30.50 -4.51
C GLY A 169 -16.66 -30.94 -3.35
N GLY A 170 -15.80 -30.05 -2.85
CA GLY A 170 -14.84 -30.30 -1.76
C GLY A 170 -13.53 -30.97 -2.18
N ASP A 171 -13.33 -31.22 -3.48
CA ASP A 171 -12.10 -31.83 -4.01
C ASP A 171 -11.06 -30.75 -4.34
N ASP A 172 -9.96 -30.73 -3.58
CA ASP A 172 -8.87 -29.76 -3.74
C ASP A 172 -8.11 -29.92 -5.07
N ALA A 173 -7.98 -31.14 -5.59
CA ALA A 173 -7.32 -31.34 -6.88
C ALA A 173 -8.16 -30.77 -8.03
N LYS A 174 -9.48 -31.00 -7.98
CA LYS A 174 -10.42 -30.40 -8.92
C LYS A 174 -10.51 -28.88 -8.75
N ALA A 175 -10.47 -28.37 -7.52
CA ALA A 175 -10.43 -26.94 -7.25
C ALA A 175 -9.18 -26.28 -7.88
N ALA A 176 -8.00 -26.88 -7.69
CA ALA A 176 -6.76 -26.41 -8.31
C ALA A 176 -6.85 -26.43 -9.85
N GLU A 177 -7.40 -27.49 -10.44
CA GLU A 177 -7.63 -27.59 -11.89
C GLU A 177 -8.58 -26.50 -12.40
N MET A 178 -9.69 -26.23 -11.69
CA MET A 178 -10.63 -25.17 -12.04
C MET A 178 -9.98 -23.79 -11.99
N LEU A 179 -9.14 -23.54 -10.99
CA LEU A 179 -8.41 -22.28 -10.83
C LEU A 179 -7.40 -22.07 -11.97
N LEU A 180 -6.61 -23.09 -12.32
CA LEU A 180 -5.65 -23.05 -13.42
C LEU A 180 -6.30 -22.79 -14.78
N ASN A 181 -7.55 -23.23 -14.96
CA ASN A 181 -8.34 -23.02 -16.17
C ASN A 181 -9.14 -21.71 -16.15
N SER A 182 -8.89 -20.81 -15.18
CA SER A 182 -9.58 -19.52 -15.03
C SER A 182 -11.10 -19.64 -15.01
N ALA A 183 -11.63 -20.67 -14.32
CA ALA A 183 -13.06 -20.86 -14.19
C ALA A 183 -13.71 -19.62 -13.51
N PRO A 184 -14.84 -19.12 -14.03
CA PRO A 184 -15.49 -17.96 -13.43
C PRO A 184 -15.95 -18.26 -11.99
N LEU A 185 -15.51 -17.42 -11.06
CA LEU A 185 -15.91 -17.44 -9.66
C LEU A 185 -16.80 -16.23 -9.39
N GLU A 186 -17.95 -16.51 -8.77
CA GLU A 186 -18.93 -15.51 -8.36
C GLU A 186 -19.43 -15.92 -6.98
N PRO A 187 -19.80 -14.96 -6.10
CA PRO A 187 -20.44 -15.27 -4.82
C PRO A 187 -21.70 -16.11 -5.04
N GLU A 188 -21.87 -17.20 -4.29
CA GLU A 188 -22.98 -18.13 -4.51
C GLU A 188 -24.23 -17.75 -3.71
N ASN A 189 -24.05 -16.96 -2.65
CA ASN A 189 -25.11 -16.57 -1.72
C ASN A 189 -24.81 -15.21 -1.05
N ASP A 190 -25.81 -14.69 -0.32
CA ASP A 190 -25.71 -13.41 0.39
C ASP A 190 -24.64 -13.41 1.50
N GLU A 191 -24.28 -14.56 2.06
CA GLU A 191 -23.23 -14.66 3.07
C GLU A 191 -21.86 -14.44 2.45
N ASP A 192 -21.56 -15.05 1.30
CA ASP A 192 -20.34 -14.82 0.54
C ASP A 192 -20.19 -13.34 0.18
N LEU A 193 -21.28 -12.72 -0.30
CA LEU A 193 -21.27 -11.30 -0.65
C LEU A 193 -20.97 -10.43 0.57
N LYS A 194 -21.64 -10.65 1.70
CA LYS A 194 -21.40 -9.90 2.95
C LYS A 194 -19.98 -10.07 3.46
N ARG A 195 -19.43 -11.30 3.40
CA ARG A 195 -18.04 -11.57 3.79
C ARG A 195 -17.06 -10.83 2.88
N LEU A 196 -17.28 -10.83 1.57
CA LEU A 196 -16.44 -10.11 0.60
C LEU A 196 -16.51 -8.59 0.81
N GLU A 197 -17.72 -8.04 0.99
CA GLU A 197 -17.92 -6.63 1.30
C GLU A 197 -17.15 -6.22 2.57
N ALA A 198 -17.23 -7.02 3.63
CA ALA A 198 -16.50 -6.77 4.87
C ALA A 198 -14.97 -6.86 4.69
N ALA A 199 -14.47 -7.86 3.95
CA ALA A 199 -13.03 -8.02 3.69
C ALA A 199 -12.46 -6.90 2.81
N MET A 200 -13.26 -6.38 1.88
CA MET A 200 -12.88 -5.28 0.98
C MET A 200 -13.10 -3.89 1.59
N GLN A 201 -13.84 -3.79 2.69
CA GLN A 201 -14.10 -2.52 3.34
C GLN A 201 -12.81 -1.95 3.95
N THR A 202 -12.44 -0.77 3.49
CA THR A 202 -11.29 -0.02 4.01
C THR A 202 -11.73 1.37 4.42
N VAL A 203 -11.23 1.84 5.56
CA VAL A 203 -11.41 3.23 6.02
C VAL A 203 -10.09 3.96 5.85
N PRO A 204 -9.91 4.76 4.78
CA PRO A 204 -8.67 5.51 4.57
C PRO A 204 -8.51 6.57 5.66
N VAL A 205 -7.28 6.76 6.12
CA VAL A 205 -6.93 7.74 7.14
C VAL A 205 -6.40 9.00 6.44
N PRO A 206 -7.07 10.15 6.56
CA PRO A 206 -6.67 11.39 5.89
C PRO A 206 -5.21 11.77 6.16
N PHE A 207 -4.57 12.43 5.19
CA PHE A 207 -3.16 12.83 5.24
C PHE A 207 -2.17 11.66 5.37
N THR A 208 -2.62 10.43 5.13
CA THR A 208 -1.79 9.23 5.12
C THR A 208 -2.27 8.26 4.03
N SER A 209 -1.44 7.30 3.67
CA SER A 209 -1.85 6.16 2.82
C SER A 209 -2.21 4.93 3.67
N ILE A 210 -2.67 5.14 4.91
CA ILE A 210 -3.05 4.08 5.85
C ILE A 210 -4.54 3.79 5.69
N ASN A 211 -4.90 2.50 5.65
CA ASN A 211 -6.26 2.04 5.90
C ASN A 211 -6.37 1.63 7.37
N ALA A 212 -7.25 2.29 8.12
CA ALA A 212 -7.41 2.05 9.55
C ALA A 212 -7.84 0.61 9.85
N CYS A 213 -7.42 0.11 11.01
CA CYS A 213 -8.04 -1.04 11.66
C CYS A 213 -9.14 -0.56 12.62
N ASP A 214 -10.00 -1.46 13.09
CA ASP A 214 -11.13 -1.14 13.99
C ASP A 214 -10.66 -0.39 15.24
N ALA A 215 -9.56 -0.85 15.86
CA ALA A 215 -8.98 -0.17 17.02
C ALA A 215 -8.56 1.28 16.73
N CYS A 216 -8.13 1.58 15.50
CA CYS A 216 -7.77 2.94 15.11
C CYS A 216 -8.99 3.80 14.72
N ILE A 217 -10.06 3.18 14.24
CA ILE A 217 -11.35 3.83 13.99
C ILE A 217 -11.95 4.26 15.33
N ASP A 218 -12.01 3.35 16.29
CA ASP A 218 -12.67 3.58 17.58
C ASP A 218 -11.80 4.34 18.59
N GLY A 219 -10.48 4.28 18.44
CA GLY A 219 -9.51 4.82 19.40
C GLY A 219 -9.37 6.34 19.44
N GLY A 220 -10.11 7.07 18.61
CA GLY A 220 -10.12 8.54 18.58
C GLY A 220 -8.74 9.17 18.28
N PRO A 221 -8.49 10.44 18.63
CA PRO A 221 -7.29 11.17 18.20
C PRO A 221 -5.94 10.59 18.67
N LYS A 222 -5.95 9.73 19.68
CA LYS A 222 -4.74 9.08 20.22
C LYS A 222 -4.49 7.70 19.61
N ALA A 223 -5.38 7.21 18.77
CA ALA A 223 -5.13 5.99 18.01
C ALA A 223 -3.86 6.14 17.15
N PRO A 224 -3.06 5.08 16.99
CA PRO A 224 -1.81 5.13 16.22
C PRO A 224 -1.96 5.74 14.82
N ALA A 225 -2.98 5.36 14.05
CA ALA A 225 -3.19 5.90 12.71
C ALA A 225 -3.59 7.38 12.72
N ASN A 226 -4.38 7.80 13.71
CA ASN A 226 -4.80 9.19 13.85
C ASN A 226 -3.64 10.10 14.29
N ILE A 227 -2.68 9.58 15.07
CA ILE A 227 -1.42 10.29 15.34
C ILE A 227 -0.66 10.53 14.03
N LYS A 228 -0.54 9.51 13.16
CA LYS A 228 0.10 9.66 11.84
C LYS A 228 -0.63 10.66 10.94
N SER A 229 -1.96 10.67 10.97
CA SER A 229 -2.78 11.67 10.28
C SER A 229 -2.45 13.10 10.74
N LEU A 230 -2.36 13.33 12.04
CA LEU A 230 -2.01 14.65 12.59
C LEU A 230 -0.58 15.08 12.20
N GLU A 231 0.37 14.15 12.20
CA GLU A 231 1.75 14.37 11.73
C GLU A 231 1.76 14.77 10.23
N GLY A 232 1.04 14.02 9.40
CA GLY A 232 0.88 14.29 7.97
C GLY A 232 0.22 15.64 7.68
N ARG A 233 -0.88 15.95 8.38
CA ARG A 233 -1.58 17.24 8.30
C ARG A 233 -0.66 18.41 8.65
N LYS A 234 0.13 18.26 9.72
CA LYS A 234 1.12 19.27 10.13
C LYS A 234 2.20 19.44 9.07
N LEU A 235 2.68 18.36 8.44
CA LEU A 235 3.62 18.46 7.34
C LEU A 235 3.02 19.18 6.13
N ALA A 236 1.82 18.80 5.70
CA ALA A 236 1.11 19.44 4.59
C ALA A 236 0.99 20.96 4.81
N GLY A 237 0.47 21.38 5.97
CA GLY A 237 0.34 22.79 6.32
C GLY A 237 1.68 23.55 6.44
N ARG A 238 2.76 22.87 6.84
CA ARG A 238 4.11 23.47 6.84
C ARG A 238 4.62 23.73 5.42
N ILE A 239 4.30 22.86 4.46
CA ILE A 239 4.77 22.94 3.07
C ILE A 239 3.93 23.96 2.30
N ASP A 240 2.64 23.71 2.13
CA ASP A 240 1.76 24.52 1.29
C ASP A 240 0.28 24.40 1.70
N LYS A 241 -0.42 25.53 1.76
CA LYS A 241 -1.84 25.57 2.15
C LYS A 241 -2.74 24.88 1.11
N GLY A 242 -2.37 24.89 -0.17
CA GLY A 242 -3.14 24.21 -1.21
C GLY A 242 -3.07 22.68 -1.07
N LEU A 243 -1.93 22.13 -0.64
CA LEU A 243 -1.82 20.70 -0.34
C LEU A 243 -2.69 20.31 0.86
N LEU A 244 -2.73 21.15 1.90
CA LEU A 244 -3.62 20.93 3.06
C LEU A 244 -5.09 20.92 2.62
N GLN A 245 -5.50 21.87 1.79
CA GLN A 245 -6.88 21.98 1.29
C GLN A 245 -7.29 20.87 0.32
N ALA A 246 -6.34 20.26 -0.39
CA ALA A 246 -6.61 19.16 -1.31
C ALA A 246 -6.85 17.82 -0.59
N LEU A 247 -6.60 17.76 0.72
CA LEU A 247 -6.68 16.56 1.58
C LEU A 247 -7.62 16.75 2.77
N ASP A 248 -8.25 17.93 2.89
CA ASP A 248 -9.27 18.28 3.90
C ASP A 248 -10.67 18.09 3.30
#